data_AF-A0A7K3ZWM1-F1
#
_entry.id   AF-A0A7K3ZWM1-F1
#
_cell.length_a   1.000
_cell.length_b   1.000
_cell.length_c   1.000
_cell.angle_alpha   90.00
_cell.angle_beta   90.00
_cell.angle_gamma   90.00
#
_symmetry.space_group_name_H-M   'P 1'
#
loop_
_entity.id
_entity.type
_entity.pdbx_description
1 polymer ?
#
loop_
_entity_poly.entity_id
_entity_poly.type
_entity_poly.pdbx_seq_one_letter_code
_entity_poly.pdbx_strand_id
1 'polypeptide(L)'
;MRGPRHRLSEEGRPGSGQGFYQPGPGRNPKNPVALKNLGAILGREGDSLRALYYLRQSYQANPQDPQTVYGLAFGYMKIGDIEQAQKHFQEVLDMQAPEELRTLARNGLREIAVRELKARGPRMDAVFYLLDAMRLFSGKSLDGVREIAFEIGLQGQYGLDINDPKETHVLRSLPGRTFTALELLCIMYAGFKRIEPGIDIGVDLGEEWGIAERLGRETEEE
;
A
#
# COMPACT_ATOMS: atom_id res chain seq x y z
N MET A 1 -11.58 1.53 50.94
CA MET A 1 -12.00 2.50 49.92
C MET A 1 -11.20 2.22 48.65
N ARG A 2 -11.73 1.36 47.77
CA ARG A 2 -12.21 1.65 46.39
C ARG A 2 -11.12 2.15 45.43
N GLY A 3 -10.72 1.22 44.54
CA GLY A 3 -9.59 1.30 43.61
C GLY A 3 -9.85 1.94 42.24
N PRO A 4 -9.06 1.57 41.21
CA PRO A 4 -8.91 2.33 39.97
C PRO A 4 -10.04 2.03 38.96
N ARG A 5 -10.37 3.01 38.12
CA ARG A 5 -11.23 2.81 36.93
C ARG A 5 -10.53 3.30 35.67
N HIS A 6 -10.27 2.34 34.80
CA HIS A 6 -10.16 2.50 33.35
C HIS A 6 -11.33 3.33 32.78
N ARG A 7 -11.12 4.00 31.63
CA ARG A 7 -11.71 3.60 30.32
C ARG A 7 -11.93 4.78 29.33
N LEU A 8 -11.38 4.57 28.13
CA LEU A 8 -11.77 4.98 26.76
C LEU A 8 -11.78 6.45 26.31
N SER A 9 -10.93 6.68 25.29
CA SER A 9 -11.25 7.11 23.92
C SER A 9 -12.45 8.03 23.70
N GLU A 10 -12.21 9.18 23.08
CA GLU A 10 -12.93 9.58 21.87
C GLU A 10 -11.99 10.29 20.90
N GLU A 11 -12.19 9.94 19.63
CA GLU A 11 -11.45 10.27 18.46
C GLU A 11 -11.57 11.77 18.13
N GLY A 12 -10.44 12.47 18.11
CA GLY A 12 -10.31 13.73 17.39
C GLY A 12 -9.58 13.47 16.09
N ARG A 13 -10.30 13.03 15.04
CA ARG A 13 -9.82 13.25 13.67
C ARG A 13 -9.48 14.75 13.56
N PRO A 14 -8.26 15.17 13.20
CA PRO A 14 -8.10 16.54 12.75
C PRO A 14 -8.85 16.61 11.43
N GLY A 15 -10.05 17.20 11.50
CA GLY A 15 -10.87 17.47 10.35
C GLY A 15 -10.04 18.18 9.29
N SER A 16 -10.37 17.88 8.04
CA SER A 16 -10.05 18.67 6.86
C SER A 16 -10.37 20.14 7.12
N GLY A 17 -9.40 20.83 7.70
CA GLY A 17 -9.42 22.22 8.04
C GLY A 17 -8.20 22.83 7.38
N GLN A 18 -8.46 23.58 6.31
CA GLN A 18 -7.51 24.54 5.76
C GLN A 18 -7.20 25.60 6.83
N GLY A 19 -6.38 25.23 7.82
CA GLY A 19 -5.80 26.14 8.78
C GLY A 19 -4.54 26.71 8.17
N PHE A 20 -4.63 27.89 7.56
CA PHE A 20 -3.45 28.66 7.15
C PHE A 20 -2.66 29.03 8.41
N TYR A 21 -1.59 28.27 8.70
CA TYR A 21 -0.61 28.67 9.70
C TYR A 21 0.14 29.91 9.20
N GLN A 22 -0.04 31.05 9.86
CA GLN A 22 0.71 32.29 9.61
C GLN A 22 1.67 32.54 10.78
N PRO A 23 3.00 32.42 10.60
CA PRO A 23 3.95 32.95 11.57
C PRO A 23 4.08 34.48 11.42
N GLY A 24 4.31 35.16 12.55
CA GLY A 24 4.34 36.62 12.63
C GLY A 24 5.47 37.31 11.82
N PRO A 25 5.44 38.65 11.71
CA PRO A 25 6.30 39.40 10.79
C PRO A 25 7.72 39.55 11.35
N GLY A 26 8.55 38.51 11.17
CA GLY A 26 9.98 38.53 11.45
C GLY A 26 10.78 38.46 10.14
N ARG A 27 11.48 39.56 9.79
CA ARG A 27 12.44 39.71 8.67
C ARG A 27 12.35 38.61 7.58
N ASN A 28 11.46 38.80 6.60
CA ASN A 28 11.32 37.90 5.45
C ASN A 28 12.68 37.66 4.77
N PRO A 29 13.23 36.43 4.79
CA PRO A 29 14.33 36.08 3.91
C PRO A 29 13.78 36.12 2.48
N LYS A 30 14.03 37.21 1.74
CA LYS A 30 13.59 37.35 0.34
C LYS A 30 14.33 36.43 -0.64
N ASN A 31 15.28 35.64 -0.15
CA ASN A 31 16.09 34.76 -0.99
C ASN A 31 15.48 33.35 -1.01
N PRO A 32 14.97 32.86 -2.17
CA PRO A 32 14.40 31.52 -2.29
C PRO A 32 15.37 30.43 -1.83
N VAL A 33 16.68 30.59 -2.08
CA VAL A 33 17.70 29.61 -1.65
C VAL A 33 17.76 29.51 -0.13
N ALA A 34 17.68 30.64 0.57
CA ALA A 34 17.69 30.67 2.04
C ALA A 34 16.39 30.07 2.61
N LEU A 35 15.25 30.38 1.99
CA LEU A 35 13.94 29.83 2.37
C LEU A 35 13.89 28.31 2.21
N LYS A 36 14.37 27.79 1.07
CA LYS A 36 14.53 26.34 0.85
C LYS A 36 15.42 25.71 1.90
N ASN A 37 16.61 26.26 2.14
CA ASN A 37 17.57 25.68 3.08
C ASN A 37 16.99 25.64 4.50
N LEU A 38 16.29 26.71 4.91
CA LEU A 38 15.59 26.75 6.18
C LEU A 38 14.47 25.70 6.26
N GLY A 39 13.66 25.58 5.21
CA GLY A 39 12.63 24.56 5.11
C GLY A 39 13.20 23.13 5.20
N ALA A 40 14.33 22.87 4.54
CA ALA A 40 15.02 21.58 4.60
C ALA A 40 15.58 21.27 5.99
N ILE A 41 16.14 22.26 6.69
CA ILE A 41 16.62 22.10 8.08
C ILE A 41 15.46 21.76 9.01
N LEU A 42 14.37 22.55 8.95
CA LEU A 42 13.18 22.31 9.77
C LEU A 42 12.54 20.95 9.50
N GLY A 43 12.53 20.51 8.24
CA GLY A 43 12.05 19.18 7.87
C GLY A 43 12.88 18.05 8.47
N ARG A 44 14.21 18.23 8.58
CA ARG A 44 15.11 17.28 9.26
C ARG A 44 14.91 17.26 10.77
N GLU A 45 14.55 18.39 11.36
CA GLU A 45 14.20 18.52 12.78
C GLU A 45 12.81 17.95 13.11
N GLY A 46 12.06 17.49 12.11
CA GLY A 46 10.72 16.93 12.26
C GLY A 46 9.60 17.97 12.24
N ASP A 47 9.92 19.26 12.15
CA ASP A 47 8.93 20.33 12.07
C ASP A 47 8.40 20.50 10.64
N SER A 48 7.56 19.55 10.24
CA SER A 48 7.05 19.44 8.88
C SER A 48 6.14 20.62 8.50
N LEU A 49 5.44 21.22 9.46
CA LEU A 49 4.56 22.36 9.21
C LEU A 49 5.33 23.65 8.94
N ARG A 50 6.35 23.98 9.75
CA ARG A 50 7.20 25.15 9.48
C ARG A 50 8.06 24.92 8.24
N ALA A 51 8.52 23.69 8.00
CA ALA A 51 9.22 23.33 6.76
C ALA A 51 8.38 23.69 5.52
N LEU A 52 7.12 23.22 5.47
CA LEU A 52 6.18 23.53 4.39
C LEU A 52 5.93 25.02 4.22
N TYR A 53 5.84 25.78 5.32
CA TYR A 53 5.67 27.24 5.25
C TYR A 53 6.81 27.92 4.47
N TYR A 54 8.06 27.63 4.81
CA TYR A 54 9.21 28.25 4.14
C TYR A 54 9.43 27.69 2.72
N LEU A 55 9.18 26.40 2.51
CA LEU A 55 9.26 25.79 1.19
C LEU A 55 8.21 26.37 0.23
N ARG A 56 6.98 26.66 0.69
CA ARG A 56 5.95 27.31 -0.14
C ARG A 56 6.38 28.72 -0.54
N GLN A 57 7.00 29.49 0.35
CA GLN A 57 7.53 30.80 -0.01
C GLN A 57 8.70 30.70 -1.00
N SER A 58 9.59 29.72 -0.80
CA SER A 58 10.66 29.43 -1.76
C SER A 58 10.09 29.14 -3.14
N TYR A 59 9.05 28.30 -3.20
CA TYR A 59 8.39 27.90 -4.43
C TYR A 59 7.69 29.07 -5.12
N GLN A 60 7.01 29.94 -4.37
CA GLN A 60 6.41 31.16 -4.93
C GLN A 60 7.46 32.09 -5.56
N ALA A 61 8.65 32.16 -4.97
CA ALA A 61 9.74 32.99 -5.47
C ALA A 61 10.52 32.33 -6.64
N ASN A 62 10.63 31.00 -6.66
CA ASN A 62 11.22 30.25 -7.76
C ASN A 62 10.53 28.88 -7.95
N PRO A 63 9.49 28.80 -8.79
CA PRO A 63 8.77 27.55 -9.07
C PRO A 63 9.61 26.51 -9.82
N GLN A 64 10.73 26.92 -10.43
CA GLN A 64 11.58 26.06 -11.26
C GLN A 64 12.76 25.45 -10.49
N ASP A 65 12.76 25.52 -9.15
CA ASP A 65 13.77 24.86 -8.32
C ASP A 65 13.33 23.45 -7.90
N PRO A 66 13.86 22.38 -8.53
CA PRO A 66 13.41 21.01 -8.26
C PRO A 66 13.65 20.57 -6.81
N GLN A 67 14.64 21.15 -6.13
CA GLN A 67 14.89 20.84 -4.71
C GLN A 67 13.78 21.40 -3.81
N THR A 68 13.25 22.58 -4.14
CA THR A 68 12.13 23.16 -3.41
C THR A 68 10.87 22.34 -3.64
N VAL A 69 10.58 21.95 -4.89
CA VAL A 69 9.41 21.12 -5.23
C VAL A 69 9.48 19.74 -4.56
N TYR A 70 10.65 19.08 -4.60
CA TYR A 70 10.87 17.83 -3.86
C TYR A 70 10.67 18.01 -2.35
N GLY A 71 11.19 19.10 -1.77
CA GLY A 71 11.01 19.42 -0.35
C GLY A 71 9.54 19.58 0.02
N LEU A 72 8.74 20.24 -0.83
CA LEU A 72 7.29 20.34 -0.65
C LEU A 72 6.65 18.96 -0.67
N ALA A 73 6.93 18.14 -1.68
CA ALA A 73 6.38 16.80 -1.82
C ALA A 73 6.64 15.94 -0.56
N PHE A 74 7.88 15.94 -0.08
CA PHE A 74 8.27 15.22 1.13
C PHE A 74 7.59 15.80 2.40
N GLY A 75 7.50 17.13 2.51
CA GLY A 75 6.82 17.79 3.63
C GLY A 75 5.33 17.42 3.71
N TYR A 76 4.63 17.42 2.57
CA TYR A 76 3.24 16.99 2.49
C TYR A 76 3.06 15.51 2.85
N MET A 77 3.96 14.65 2.36
CA MET A 77 3.95 13.23 2.70
C MET A 77 4.11 12.98 4.20
N LYS A 78 4.90 13.81 4.90
CA LYS A 78 5.11 13.71 6.36
C LYS A 78 3.90 14.13 7.17
N ILE A 79 3.12 15.10 6.71
CA ILE A 79 1.89 15.54 7.39
C ILE A 79 0.65 14.74 6.97
N GLY A 80 0.80 13.78 6.06
CA GLY A 80 -0.29 12.91 5.60
C GLY A 80 -1.15 13.51 4.49
N ASP A 81 -0.77 14.64 3.91
CA ASP A 81 -1.44 15.23 2.75
C ASP A 81 -0.93 14.53 1.47
N ILE A 82 -1.45 13.34 1.23
CA ILE A 82 -0.98 12.44 0.16
C ILE A 82 -1.24 13.03 -1.23
N GLU A 83 -2.36 13.73 -1.42
CA GLU A 83 -2.72 14.35 -2.70
C GLU A 83 -1.68 15.40 -3.10
N GLN A 84 -1.32 16.31 -2.19
CA GLN A 84 -0.30 17.31 -2.47
C GLN A 84 1.09 16.68 -2.60
N ALA A 85 1.40 15.64 -1.84
CA ALA A 85 2.66 14.92 -1.97
C ALA A 85 2.83 14.30 -3.36
N GLN A 86 1.83 13.57 -3.85
CA GLN A 86 1.83 12.96 -5.19
C GLN A 86 1.99 14.03 -6.27
N LYS A 87 1.21 15.11 -6.19
CA LYS A 87 1.27 16.21 -7.15
C LYS A 87 2.69 16.78 -7.29
N HIS A 88 3.34 17.12 -6.18
CA HIS A 88 4.67 17.74 -6.22
C HIS A 88 5.78 16.72 -6.55
N PHE A 89 5.64 15.44 -6.17
CA PHE A 89 6.56 14.42 -6.66
C PHE A 89 6.47 14.26 -8.18
N GLN A 90 5.26 14.28 -8.75
CA GLN A 90 5.08 14.23 -10.20
C GLN A 90 5.68 15.47 -10.88
N GLU A 91 5.51 16.66 -10.31
CA GLU A 91 6.10 17.89 -10.82
C GLU A 91 7.64 17.81 -10.91
N VAL A 92 8.32 17.18 -9.94
CA VAL A 92 9.77 16.92 -10.02
C VAL A 92 10.14 16.04 -11.22
N LEU A 93 9.28 15.08 -11.58
CA LEU A 93 9.52 14.18 -12.72
C LEU A 93 9.28 14.85 -14.07
N ASP A 94 8.39 15.85 -14.11
CA ASP A 94 7.99 16.57 -15.32
C ASP A 94 8.93 17.76 -15.64
N MET A 95 9.67 18.27 -14.65
CA MET A 95 10.63 19.37 -14.84
C MET A 95 12.06 18.88 -15.11
N GLN A 96 12.93 19.82 -15.53
CA GLN A 96 14.36 19.56 -15.64
C GLN A 96 14.98 19.46 -14.24
N ALA A 97 15.05 18.23 -13.71
CA ALA A 97 15.62 17.93 -12.41
C ALA A 97 16.83 16.99 -12.52
N PRO A 98 17.85 17.14 -11.64
CA PRO A 98 18.90 16.14 -11.47
C PRO A 98 18.32 14.74 -11.26
N GLU A 99 18.96 13.73 -11.84
CA GLU A 99 18.45 12.36 -11.84
C GLU A 99 18.32 11.77 -10.42
N GLU A 100 19.15 12.25 -9.49
CA GLU A 100 19.06 11.89 -8.08
C GLU A 100 17.71 12.33 -7.48
N LEU A 101 17.24 13.55 -7.79
CA LEU A 101 15.95 14.04 -7.31
C LEU A 101 14.78 13.32 -7.99
N ARG A 102 14.89 13.02 -9.28
CA ARG A 102 13.88 12.22 -9.99
C ARG A 102 13.76 10.81 -9.40
N THR A 103 14.89 10.21 -9.04
CA THR A 103 14.91 8.91 -8.34
C THR A 103 14.24 9.00 -6.97
N LEU A 104 14.54 10.04 -6.19
CA LEU A 104 13.88 10.26 -4.90
C LEU A 104 12.37 10.48 -5.05
N ALA A 105 11.94 11.22 -6.08
CA ALA A 105 10.52 11.44 -6.35
C ALA A 105 9.78 10.15 -6.74
N ARG A 106 10.39 9.31 -7.60
CA ARG A 106 9.84 7.96 -7.92
C ARG A 106 9.71 7.10 -6.66
N ASN A 107 10.69 7.14 -5.77
CA ASN A 107 10.64 6.40 -4.51
C ASN A 107 9.51 6.90 -3.60
N GLY A 108 9.31 8.22 -3.53
CA GLY A 108 8.19 8.82 -2.77
C GLY A 108 6.83 8.39 -3.31
N LEU A 109 6.63 8.43 -4.63
CA LEU A 109 5.39 7.94 -5.25
C LEU A 109 5.15 6.44 -5.00
N ARG A 110 6.20 5.62 -5.09
CA ARG A 110 6.13 4.19 -4.76
C ARG A 110 5.74 3.97 -3.30
N GLU A 111 6.33 4.71 -2.38
CA GLU A 111 6.00 4.62 -0.95
C GLU A 111 4.54 4.97 -0.69
N ILE A 112 4.04 6.03 -1.33
CA ILE A 112 2.63 6.40 -1.27
C ILE A 112 1.73 5.29 -1.80
N ALA A 113 2.04 4.74 -2.98
CA ALA A 113 1.25 3.65 -3.57
C ALA A 113 1.18 2.43 -2.64
N VAL A 114 2.30 2.06 -2.00
CA VAL A 114 2.33 0.97 -1.02
C VAL A 114 1.47 1.29 0.21
N ARG A 115 1.52 2.52 0.72
CA ARG A 115 0.70 2.94 1.87
C ARG A 115 -0.79 2.93 1.54
N GLU A 116 -1.18 3.41 0.36
CA GLU A 116 -2.57 3.39 -0.10
C GLU A 116 -3.08 1.97 -0.31
N LEU A 117 -2.25 1.08 -0.88
CA LEU A 117 -2.60 -0.33 -1.05
C LEU A 117 -2.87 -1.00 0.31
N LYS A 118 -2.00 -0.77 1.30
CA LYS A 118 -2.19 -1.26 2.68
C LYS A 118 -3.41 -0.64 3.36
N ALA A 119 -3.74 0.62 3.07
CA ALA A 119 -4.90 1.30 3.66
C ALA A 119 -6.24 0.80 3.10
N ARG A 120 -6.27 0.26 1.88
CA ARG A 120 -7.46 -0.39 1.30
C ARG A 120 -7.80 -1.71 1.99
N GLY A 121 -6.87 -2.24 2.78
CA GLY A 121 -7.03 -3.52 3.46
C GLY A 121 -6.88 -4.72 2.51
N PRO A 122 -7.01 -5.93 3.05
CA PRO A 122 -6.84 -7.17 2.32
C PRO A 122 -7.93 -7.38 1.26
N ARG A 123 -7.58 -8.08 0.19
CA ARG A 123 -8.49 -8.42 -0.90
C ARG A 123 -9.54 -9.43 -0.45
N MET A 124 -10.76 -8.96 -0.17
CA MET A 124 -11.84 -9.84 0.34
C MET A 124 -12.27 -10.90 -0.67
N ASP A 125 -12.23 -10.61 -1.97
CA ASP A 125 -12.42 -11.60 -3.04
C ASP A 125 -11.41 -12.76 -2.93
N ALA A 126 -10.13 -12.42 -2.75
CA ALA A 126 -9.08 -13.41 -2.53
C ALA A 126 -9.26 -14.18 -1.21
N VAL A 127 -9.70 -13.54 -0.12
CA VAL A 127 -10.05 -14.22 1.15
C VAL A 127 -11.10 -15.30 0.91
N PHE A 128 -12.18 -15.00 0.19
CA PHE A 128 -13.24 -15.98 -0.07
C PHE A 128 -12.76 -17.11 -0.99
N TYR A 129 -11.97 -16.80 -2.03
CA TYR A 129 -11.38 -17.85 -2.87
C TYR A 129 -10.43 -18.76 -2.08
N LEU A 130 -9.64 -18.22 -1.14
CA LEU A 130 -8.78 -19.03 -0.27
C LEU A 130 -9.61 -19.91 0.65
N LEU A 131 -10.69 -19.39 1.24
CA LEU A 131 -11.61 -20.17 2.07
C LEU A 131 -12.24 -21.33 1.28
N ASP A 132 -12.70 -21.06 0.04
CA ASP A 132 -13.25 -22.09 -0.84
C ASP A 132 -12.21 -23.10 -1.28
N ALA A 133 -10.96 -22.68 -1.52
CA ALA A 133 -9.85 -23.59 -1.79
C ALA A 133 -9.52 -24.50 -0.59
N MET A 134 -9.58 -23.98 0.64
CA MET A 134 -9.40 -24.80 1.84
C MET A 134 -10.50 -25.86 1.96
N ARG A 135 -11.76 -25.49 1.69
CA ARG A 135 -12.90 -26.41 1.65
C ARG A 135 -12.78 -27.45 0.53
N LEU A 136 -12.33 -27.05 -0.66
CA LEU A 136 -12.03 -27.95 -1.76
C LEU A 136 -11.02 -29.03 -1.34
N PHE A 137 -10.06 -28.67 -0.49
CA PHE A 137 -9.03 -29.58 -0.03
C PHE A 137 -9.40 -30.39 1.21
N SER A 138 -10.32 -29.98 2.08
CA SER A 138 -10.58 -30.60 3.41
C SER A 138 -10.75 -32.13 3.41
N GLY A 139 -11.26 -32.74 2.33
CA GLY A 139 -11.37 -34.20 2.15
C GLY A 139 -10.44 -34.86 1.13
N LYS A 140 -9.57 -34.10 0.45
CA LYS A 140 -8.68 -34.63 -0.61
C LYS A 140 -7.38 -35.22 -0.04
N SER A 141 -6.84 -36.26 -0.70
CA SER A 141 -5.49 -36.78 -0.45
C SER A 141 -4.42 -35.78 -0.89
N LEU A 142 -3.20 -35.88 -0.33
CA LEU A 142 -2.08 -35.03 -0.74
C LEU A 142 -1.76 -35.15 -2.24
N ASP A 143 -1.94 -36.33 -2.84
CA ASP A 143 -1.71 -36.51 -4.28
C ASP A 143 -2.75 -35.76 -5.12
N GLY A 144 -4.01 -35.77 -4.70
CA GLY A 144 -5.05 -34.97 -5.36
C GLY A 144 -4.84 -33.45 -5.18
N VAL A 145 -4.27 -33.01 -4.06
CA VAL A 145 -3.86 -31.61 -3.86
C VAL A 145 -2.72 -31.25 -4.80
N ARG A 146 -1.70 -32.11 -4.90
CA ARG A 146 -0.55 -31.91 -5.81
C ARG A 146 -1.00 -31.83 -7.26
N GLU A 147 -1.88 -32.74 -7.69
CA GLU A 147 -2.40 -32.73 -9.06
C GLU A 147 -3.00 -31.38 -9.44
N ILE A 148 -3.89 -30.85 -8.60
CA ILE A 148 -4.54 -29.55 -8.82
C ILE A 148 -3.51 -28.39 -8.77
N ALA A 149 -2.70 -28.32 -7.71
CA ALA A 149 -1.78 -27.21 -7.50
C ALA A 149 -0.70 -27.11 -8.60
N PHE A 150 -0.15 -28.26 -9.03
CA PHE A 150 0.84 -28.29 -10.09
C PHE A 150 0.24 -28.04 -11.47
N GLU A 151 -0.99 -28.51 -11.74
CA GLU A 151 -1.68 -28.17 -12.99
C GLU A 151 -1.81 -26.64 -13.14
N ILE A 152 -2.23 -25.96 -12.07
CA ILE A 152 -2.34 -24.50 -12.07
C ILE A 152 -0.98 -23.84 -12.24
N GLY A 153 0.05 -24.31 -11.51
CA GLY A 153 1.41 -23.78 -11.62
C GLY A 153 1.98 -23.88 -13.04
N LEU A 154 1.64 -24.94 -13.79
CA LEU A 154 2.00 -25.10 -15.19
C LEU A 154 1.24 -24.13 -16.11
N GLN A 155 -0.04 -23.86 -15.85
CA GLN A 155 -0.82 -22.86 -16.59
C GLN A 155 -0.31 -21.43 -16.33
N GLY A 156 0.14 -21.14 -15.11
CA GLY A 156 0.65 -19.83 -14.70
C GLY A 156 1.90 -19.34 -15.45
N GLN A 157 2.66 -20.24 -16.10
CA GLN A 157 3.86 -19.88 -16.87
C GLN A 157 3.56 -18.98 -18.07
N TYR A 158 2.32 -18.97 -18.55
CA TYR A 158 1.90 -18.17 -19.71
C TYR A 158 1.40 -16.76 -19.32
N GLY A 159 1.47 -16.41 -18.03
CA GLY A 159 0.95 -15.16 -17.49
C GLY A 159 -0.53 -15.27 -17.15
N LEU A 160 -0.89 -14.89 -15.93
CA LEU A 160 -2.27 -14.83 -15.45
C LEU A 160 -2.58 -13.38 -15.06
N ASP A 161 -3.59 -12.77 -15.68
CA ASP A 161 -4.07 -11.45 -15.26
C ASP A 161 -5.03 -11.61 -14.07
N ILE A 162 -4.48 -11.51 -12.87
CA ILE A 162 -5.22 -11.67 -11.60
C ILE A 162 -6.26 -10.57 -11.34
N ASN A 163 -6.29 -9.52 -12.17
CA ASN A 163 -7.27 -8.44 -12.07
C ASN A 163 -8.38 -8.56 -13.11
N ASP A 164 -8.28 -9.47 -14.09
CA ASP A 164 -9.37 -9.76 -15.02
C ASP A 164 -10.41 -10.67 -14.34
N PRO A 165 -11.66 -10.21 -14.15
CA PRO A 165 -12.71 -11.01 -13.54
C PRO A 165 -13.24 -12.11 -14.46
N LYS A 166 -12.79 -12.19 -15.72
CA LYS A 166 -13.29 -13.21 -16.66
C LYS A 166 -12.84 -14.61 -16.27
N GLU A 167 -13.80 -15.53 -16.29
CA GLU A 167 -13.55 -16.94 -16.13
C GLU A 167 -13.15 -17.58 -17.47
N THR A 168 -11.87 -17.59 -17.79
CA THR A 168 -11.35 -18.15 -19.05
C THR A 168 -10.55 -19.43 -18.87
N HIS A 169 -10.27 -19.83 -17.63
CA HIS A 169 -9.38 -20.95 -17.34
C HIS A 169 -10.17 -22.20 -16.99
N VAL A 170 -9.65 -23.35 -17.42
CA VAL A 170 -10.23 -24.67 -17.15
C VAL A 170 -9.16 -25.59 -16.57
N LEU A 171 -9.57 -26.44 -15.64
CA LEU A 171 -8.70 -27.45 -15.03
C LEU A 171 -9.22 -28.84 -15.38
N ARG A 172 -8.31 -29.72 -15.79
CA ARG A 172 -8.58 -31.13 -16.04
C ARG A 172 -8.88 -31.86 -14.74
N SER A 173 -8.16 -31.48 -13.67
CA SER A 173 -8.37 -32.01 -12.32
C SER A 173 -9.67 -31.55 -11.66
N LEU A 174 -10.30 -30.47 -12.17
CA LEU A 174 -11.59 -29.93 -11.70
C LEU A 174 -12.51 -29.62 -12.89
N PRO A 175 -13.04 -30.65 -13.57
CA PRO A 175 -13.85 -30.47 -14.78
C PRO A 175 -15.22 -29.86 -14.47
N GLY A 176 -15.83 -29.23 -15.48
CA GLY A 176 -17.23 -28.78 -15.43
C GLY A 176 -17.44 -27.34 -14.98
N ARG A 177 -16.37 -26.57 -14.75
CA ARG A 177 -16.46 -25.12 -14.51
C ARG A 177 -15.24 -24.38 -15.05
N THR A 178 -15.40 -23.08 -15.17
CA THR A 178 -14.33 -22.12 -15.47
C THR A 178 -13.87 -21.40 -14.21
N PHE A 179 -12.68 -20.81 -14.28
CA PHE A 179 -12.03 -20.14 -13.16
C PHE A 179 -11.43 -18.80 -13.60
N THR A 180 -11.47 -17.82 -12.70
CA THR A 180 -10.70 -16.58 -12.84
C THR A 180 -9.22 -16.85 -12.56
N ALA A 181 -8.34 -15.98 -13.05
CA ALA A 181 -6.91 -16.07 -12.75
C ALA A 181 -6.62 -15.96 -11.25
N LEU A 182 -7.35 -15.08 -10.54
CA LEU A 182 -7.22 -14.92 -9.08
C LEU A 182 -7.66 -16.18 -8.34
N GLU A 183 -8.78 -16.80 -8.73
CA GLU A 183 -9.25 -18.03 -8.10
C GLU A 183 -8.23 -19.16 -8.25
N LEU A 184 -7.66 -19.33 -9.46
CA LEU A 184 -6.60 -20.31 -9.68
C LEU A 184 -5.38 -20.04 -8.79
N LEU A 185 -4.96 -18.78 -8.68
CA LEU A 185 -3.86 -18.39 -7.80
C LEU A 185 -4.15 -18.77 -6.34
N CYS A 186 -5.36 -18.51 -5.85
CA CYS A 186 -5.79 -18.87 -4.49
C CYS A 186 -5.83 -20.40 -4.28
N ILE A 187 -6.33 -21.17 -5.24
CA ILE A 187 -6.34 -22.64 -5.19
C ILE A 187 -4.91 -23.19 -5.14
N MET A 188 -4.03 -22.68 -6.00
CA MET A 188 -2.61 -23.06 -6.03
C MET A 188 -1.93 -22.71 -4.70
N TYR A 189 -2.17 -21.50 -4.18
CA TYR A 189 -1.60 -21.03 -2.91
C TYR A 189 -1.99 -21.96 -1.75
N ALA A 190 -3.29 -22.23 -1.59
CA ALA A 190 -3.81 -23.14 -0.57
C ALA A 190 -3.27 -24.57 -0.73
N GLY A 191 -3.12 -25.02 -1.98
CA GLY A 191 -2.59 -26.35 -2.29
C GLY A 191 -1.14 -26.51 -1.83
N PHE A 192 -0.28 -25.55 -2.16
CA PHE A 192 1.12 -25.57 -1.72
C PHE A 192 1.26 -25.41 -0.21
N LYS A 193 0.47 -24.54 0.43
CA LYS A 193 0.44 -24.46 1.90
C LYS A 193 0.01 -25.77 2.56
N ARG A 194 -0.86 -26.56 1.92
CA ARG A 194 -1.23 -27.88 2.42
C ARG A 194 -0.15 -28.93 2.19
N ILE A 195 0.60 -28.85 1.10
CA ILE A 195 1.70 -29.77 0.77
C ILE A 195 2.91 -29.49 1.68
N GLU A 196 3.27 -28.23 1.84
CA GLU A 196 4.39 -27.75 2.63
C GLU A 196 4.01 -26.42 3.31
N PRO A 197 3.54 -26.42 4.56
CA PRO A 197 3.06 -25.21 5.24
C PRO A 197 4.07 -24.05 5.30
N GLY A 198 5.37 -24.38 5.34
CA GLY A 198 6.47 -23.43 5.40
C GLY A 198 6.92 -22.86 4.05
N ILE A 199 6.37 -23.32 2.93
CA ILE A 199 6.81 -22.88 1.60
C ILE A 199 6.50 -21.39 1.37
N ASP A 200 7.50 -20.68 0.84
CA ASP A 200 7.32 -19.35 0.27
C ASP A 200 6.98 -19.49 -1.21
N ILE A 201 5.76 -19.10 -1.57
CA ILE A 201 5.20 -19.24 -2.92
C ILE A 201 5.56 -18.01 -3.76
N GLY A 202 6.12 -16.95 -3.16
CA GLY A 202 6.45 -15.69 -3.84
C GLY A 202 5.23 -14.86 -4.24
N VAL A 203 4.07 -15.15 -3.63
CA VAL A 203 2.80 -14.47 -3.88
C VAL A 203 2.34 -13.75 -2.61
N ASP A 204 1.98 -12.48 -2.75
CA ASP A 204 1.53 -11.62 -1.64
C ASP A 204 0.05 -11.87 -1.31
N LEU A 205 -0.24 -13.01 -0.65
CA LEU A 205 -1.57 -13.40 -0.15
C LEU A 205 -1.56 -13.78 1.33
N GLY A 206 -0.50 -13.41 2.06
CA GLY A 206 -0.29 -13.85 3.45
C GLY A 206 -1.32 -13.28 4.42
N GLU A 207 -1.73 -12.03 4.23
CA GLU A 207 -2.76 -11.39 5.05
C GLU A 207 -4.13 -12.03 4.80
N GLU A 208 -4.50 -12.21 3.53
CA GLU A 208 -5.74 -12.85 3.10
C GLU A 208 -5.83 -14.30 3.58
N TRP A 209 -4.74 -15.06 3.50
CA TRP A 209 -4.65 -16.42 4.03
C TRP A 209 -4.95 -16.47 5.52
N GLY A 210 -4.32 -15.58 6.30
CA GLY A 210 -4.55 -15.54 7.74
C GLY A 210 -6.00 -15.20 8.11
N ILE A 211 -6.71 -14.41 7.29
CA ILE A 211 -8.13 -14.13 7.47
C ILE A 211 -8.97 -15.37 7.12
N ALA A 212 -8.70 -15.99 5.97
CA ALA A 212 -9.40 -17.21 5.54
C ALA A 212 -9.28 -18.35 6.57
N GLU A 213 -8.10 -18.54 7.17
CA GLU A 213 -7.89 -19.53 8.23
C GLU A 213 -8.75 -19.25 9.48
N ARG A 214 -8.91 -17.99 9.87
CA ARG A 214 -9.76 -17.63 11.02
C ARG A 214 -11.23 -17.90 10.72
N LEU A 215 -11.70 -17.44 9.56
CA LEU A 215 -13.08 -17.67 9.12
C LEU A 215 -13.40 -19.16 8.98
N GLY A 216 -12.46 -19.96 8.48
CA GLY A 216 -12.63 -21.41 8.33
C GLY A 216 -12.84 -22.12 9.68
N ARG A 217 -12.08 -21.73 10.72
CA ARG A 217 -12.22 -22.31 12.07
C ARG A 217 -13.56 -21.95 12.72
N GLU A 218 -14.00 -20.71 12.56
CA GLU A 218 -15.30 -20.26 13.09
C GLU A 218 -16.48 -21.05 12.50
N THR A 219 -16.40 -21.45 11.23
CA THR A 219 -17.46 -22.24 10.58
C THR A 219 -17.49 -23.74 10.92
N GLU A 220 -16.46 -24.27 11.59
CA GLU A 220 -16.39 -25.67 12.01
C GLU A 220 -16.85 -25.89 13.47
N GLU A 221 -17.02 -24.80 14.24
CA GLU A 221 -17.42 -24.83 15.66
C GLU A 221 -18.93 -24.63 15.89
N GLU A 222 -19.73 -24.40 14.84
CA GLU A 222 -21.21 -24.30 14.86
C GLU A 222 -21.91 -25.58 14.35
#